data_AF-A0A327VMQ8-F1
#
_entry.id   AF-A0A327VMQ8-F1
#
_cell.length_a   1.000
_cell.length_b   1.000
_cell.length_c   1.000
_cell.angle_alpha   90.00
_cell.angle_beta   90.00
_cell.angle_gamma   90.00
#
_symmetry.space_group_name_H-M   'P 1'
#
loop_
_entity.id
_entity.type
_entity.pdbx_description
1 polymer ?
#
loop_
_entity_poly.entity_id
_entity_poly.type
_entity_poly.pdbx_seq_one_letter_code
_entity_poly.pdbx_strand_id
1 'polypeptide(L)' 'MSDAKDLIIAALRKRAANGGQHLHHRDCIHNLPPEKQVEMRGKTVEWWTRIIGDLPEQITPDQWETEPLVTRPDDGS' A
#
# COMPACT_ATOMS: atom_id res chain seq x y z
N MET A 1 16.87 -1.55 0.86
CA MET A 1 15.50 -2.10 1.04
C MET A 1 14.71 -1.05 1.78
N SER A 2 13.65 -0.50 1.20
CA SER A 2 12.83 0.52 1.89
C SER A 2 12.13 -0.14 3.08
N ASP A 3 12.16 0.51 4.25
CA ASP A 3 11.44 0.05 5.42
C ASP A 3 9.92 0.14 5.14
N ALA A 4 9.11 -0.79 5.68
CA ALA A 4 7.65 -0.73 5.62
C ALA A 4 7.11 0.64 6.09
N LYS A 5 7.82 1.26 7.04
CA LYS A 5 7.54 2.62 7.51
C LYS A 5 7.67 3.68 6.40
N ASP A 6 8.68 3.59 5.54
CA ASP A 6 8.88 4.53 4.44
C ASP A 6 7.75 4.44 3.41
N LEU A 7 7.30 3.22 3.11
CA LEU A 7 6.19 2.96 2.20
C LEU A 7 4.88 3.58 2.73
N ILE A 8 4.63 3.46 4.04
CA ILE A 8 3.46 4.07 4.68
C ILE A 8 3.53 5.60 4.61
N ILE A 9 4.68 6.21 4.91
CA ILE A 9 4.86 7.67 4.83
C ILE A 9 4.66 8.17 3.40
N ALA A 10 5.22 7.48 2.41
CA ALA A 10 5.04 7.83 1.00
C ALA A 10 3.56 7.76 0.57
N ALA A 11 2.84 6.71 0.97
CA ALA A 11 1.41 6.55 0.70
C ALA A 11 0.58 7.67 1.35
N LEU A 12 0.88 8.05 2.59
CA LEU A 12 0.20 9.15 3.29
C LEU A 12 0.47 10.51 2.62
N ARG A 13 1.71 10.79 2.20
CA ARG A 13 2.06 12.00 1.44
C ARG A 13 1.31 12.06 0.12
N LYS A 14 1.23 10.94 -0.60
CA LYS A 14 0.49 10.85 -1.87
C LYS A 14 -1.00 11.10 -1.65
N ARG A 15 -1.59 10.54 -0.60
CA ARG A 15 -2.99 10.77 -0.23
C ARG A 15 -3.25 12.26 0.04
N ALA A 16 -2.36 12.93 0.78
CA ALA A 16 -2.48 14.36 1.05
C ALA A 16 -2.37 15.20 -0.24
N ALA A 17 -1.43 14.85 -1.14
CA ALA A 17 -1.24 15.54 -2.41
C ALA A 17 -2.46 15.42 -3.36
N ASN A 18 -3.27 14.36 -3.22
CA ASN A 18 -4.48 14.13 -4.02
C ASN A 18 -5.77 14.47 -3.26
N GLY A 19 -5.75 15.50 -2.42
CA GLY A 19 -6.96 15.99 -1.74
C GLY A 19 -7.60 14.96 -0.78
N GLY A 20 -6.82 14.03 -0.24
CA GLY A 20 -7.28 12.98 0.67
C GLY A 20 -7.70 11.68 -0.02
N GLN A 21 -7.59 11.58 -1.34
CA GLN A 21 -7.94 10.38 -2.10
C GLN A 21 -6.88 9.28 -1.94
N HIS A 22 -7.33 8.05 -1.73
CA HIS A 22 -6.48 6.86 -1.78
C HIS A 22 -6.43 6.38 -3.22
N LEU A 23 -5.38 6.75 -3.94
CA LEU A 23 -5.17 6.35 -5.33
C LEU A 23 -4.21 5.16 -5.41
N HIS A 24 -4.58 4.15 -6.20
CA HIS A 24 -3.76 2.96 -6.41
C HIS A 24 -2.54 3.24 -7.31
N HIS A 25 -1.41 2.60 -7.01
CA HIS A 25 -0.15 2.77 -7.74
C HIS A 25 0.72 1.49 -7.67
N ARG A 26 1.75 1.39 -8.51
CA ARG A 26 2.62 0.20 -8.61
C ARG A 26 3.31 -0.23 -7.31
N ASP A 27 3.63 0.72 -6.43
CA ASP A 27 4.25 0.44 -5.12
C ASP A 27 3.24 0.22 -3.99
N CYS A 28 1.94 0.09 -4.29
CA CYS A 28 0.89 -0.04 -3.27
C CYS A 28 0.88 -1.45 -2.67
N ILE A 29 0.56 -1.58 -1.37
CA ILE A 29 0.45 -2.88 -0.69
C ILE A 29 -0.56 -3.81 -1.37
N HIS A 30 -1.56 -3.25 -2.06
CA HIS A 30 -2.58 -4.00 -2.78
C HIS A 30 -2.02 -4.75 -4.00
N ASN A 31 -0.77 -4.53 -4.41
CA ASN A 31 -0.11 -5.36 -5.42
C ASN A 31 0.45 -6.67 -4.82
N LEU A 32 0.59 -6.76 -3.50
CA LEU A 32 1.13 -7.95 -2.83
C LEU A 32 0.09 -9.08 -2.80
N PRO A 33 0.53 -10.36 -2.77
CA PRO A 33 -0.37 -11.49 -2.55
C PRO A 33 -1.27 -11.25 -1.33
N PRO A 34 -2.53 -11.69 -1.36
CA PRO A 34 -3.51 -11.38 -0.31
C PRO A 34 -3.02 -11.69 1.11
N GLU A 35 -2.32 -12.80 1.30
CA GLU A 35 -1.77 -13.22 2.59
C GLU A 35 -0.71 -12.24 3.11
N LYS A 36 0.10 -11.66 2.21
CA LYS A 36 1.08 -10.63 2.56
C LYS A 36 0.41 -9.30 2.91
N GLN A 37 -0.70 -8.95 2.26
CA GLN A 37 -1.49 -7.79 2.67
C GLN A 37 -2.04 -7.95 4.09
N VAL A 38 -2.49 -9.16 4.45
CA VAL A 38 -2.98 -9.50 5.79
C VAL A 38 -1.85 -9.45 6.82
N GLU A 39 -0.69 -10.04 6.52
CA GLU A 39 0.51 -10.02 7.38
C GLU A 39 0.98 -8.59 7.68
N MET A 40 1.04 -7.72 6.67
CA MET A 40 1.43 -6.31 6.81
C MET A 40 0.48 -5.51 7.72
N ARG A 41 -0.74 -5.99 7.92
CA ARG A 41 -1.73 -5.41 8.85
C ARG A 41 -1.65 -6.03 10.25
N GLY A 42 -0.67 -6.89 10.52
CA GLY A 42 -0.45 -7.54 11.80
C GLY A 42 -1.51 -8.59 12.14
N LYS A 43 -2.10 -9.23 11.12
CA LYS A 43 -3.16 -10.25 11.26
C LYS A 43 -2.72 -11.58 10.67
N THR A 44 -3.42 -12.65 11.05
CA THR A 44 -3.31 -13.96 10.40
C THR A 44 -4.42 -14.13 9.38
N VAL A 45 -4.20 -14.98 8.37
CA VAL A 45 -5.23 -15.37 7.39
C VAL A 45 -6.45 -15.95 8.08
N GLU A 46 -6.25 -16.86 9.05
CA GLU A 46 -7.35 -17.46 9.83
C GLU A 46 -8.21 -16.40 10.52
N TRP A 47 -7.58 -15.44 11.22
CA TRP A 47 -8.31 -14.36 11.88
C TRP A 47 -9.04 -13.50 10.86
N TRP A 48 -8.40 -13.18 9.72
CA TRP A 48 -9.00 -12.37 8.67
C TRP A 48 -10.24 -13.03 8.09
N THR A 49 -10.13 -14.30 7.71
CA THR A 49 -11.25 -15.06 7.15
C THR A 49 -12.41 -15.19 8.13
N ARG A 50 -12.11 -15.34 9.42
CA ARG A 50 -13.13 -15.43 10.45
C ARG A 50 -13.83 -14.10 10.75
N ILE A 51 -13.11 -12.98 10.74
CA ILE A 51 -13.61 -11.69 11.25
C ILE A 51 -14.02 -10.73 10.13
N ILE A 52 -13.29 -10.73 9.02
CA ILE A 52 -13.51 -9.84 7.87
C ILE A 52 -14.24 -10.59 6.74
N GLY A 53 -13.85 -11.84 6.46
CA GLY A 53 -14.38 -12.64 5.36
C GLY A 53 -13.33 -12.87 4.28
N ASP A 54 -13.66 -12.61 3.02
CA ASP A 54 -12.76 -12.91 1.91
C ASP A 54 -11.40 -12.19 2.03
N LEU A 55 -10.37 -12.83 1.48
CA LEU A 55 -9.04 -12.24 1.40
C LEU A 55 -9.04 -11.02 0.49
N PRO A 56 -8.19 -10.01 0.75
CA PRO A 56 -8.15 -8.81 -0.06
C PRO A 56 -7.71 -9.14 -1.50
N GLU A 57 -8.32 -8.48 -2.48
CA GLU A 57 -7.94 -8.65 -3.87
C GLU A 57 -6.62 -7.95 -4.18
N GLN A 58 -5.92 -8.46 -5.19
CA GLN A 58 -4.76 -7.78 -5.76
C GLN A 58 -5.22 -6.80 -6.83
N ILE A 59 -4.67 -5.59 -6.80
CA ILE A 59 -4.82 -4.67 -7.92
C ILE A 59 -3.91 -5.09 -9.09
N THR A 60 -4.36 -4.85 -10.31
CA THR A 60 -3.60 -5.05 -11.54
C THR A 60 -3.08 -3.73 -12.11
N PRO A 61 -2.12 -3.76 -13.06
CA PRO A 61 -1.56 -2.52 -13.64
C PRO A 61 -2.59 -1.58 -14.29
N ASP A 62 -3.67 -2.11 -14.87
CA ASP A 62 -4.77 -1.34 -15.45
C ASP A 62 -5.66 -0.65 -14.40
N GLN A 63 -5.54 -1.05 -13.12
CA GLN A 63 -6.22 -0.43 -11.99
C GLN A 63 -5.35 0.61 -11.27
N TRP A 64 -4.12 0.87 -11.76
CA TRP A 64 -3.28 1.93 -11.21
C TRP A 64 -3.79 3.30 -11.67
N GLU A 65 -4.07 4.17 -10.70
CA GLU A 65 -4.62 5.50 -10.93
C GLU A 65 -3.54 6.58 -10.97
N THR A 66 -2.35 6.27 -10.46
CA THR A 66 -1.23 7.20 -10.40
C THR A 66 0.11 6.49 -10.34
N GLU A 67 1.17 7.22 -10.65
CA GLU A 67 2.54 6.81 -10.32
C GLU A 67 2.88 7.07 -8.85
N PRO A 68 3.76 6.24 -8.24
CA PRO A 68 4.34 6.50 -6.94
C PRO A 68 5.01 7.88 -6.88
N LEU A 69 5.09 8.45 -5.68
CA LEU A 69 5.94 9.62 -5.49
C LEU A 69 7.38 9.22 -5.77
N VAL A 70 8.09 10.04 -6.55
CA VAL A 70 9.55 9.93 -6.64
C VAL A 70 10.09 10.28 -5.25
N THR A 71 10.42 9.26 -4.47
CA THR A 71 11.27 9.46 -3.28
C THR A 71 12.62 9.88 -3.82
N ARG A 72 12.91 11.19 -3.85
CA ARG A 72 14.30 11.61 -3.95
C ARG A 72 15.00 11.03 -2.71
N PRO A 73 16.07 10.25 -2.86
CA PRO A 73 17.03 10.16 -1.78
C PRO A 73 17.65 11.56 -1.68
N ASP A 74 17.53 12.16 -0.51
CA ASP A 74 18.41 13.22 -0.04
C ASP A 74 18.26 14.62 -0.68
N ASP A 75 17.17 15.32 -0.40
CA ASP A 75 17.22 16.78 -0.22
C ASP A 75 17.60 17.09 1.24
N GLY A 76 18.91 16.98 1.48
CA GLY A 76 19.53 17.45 2.71
C GLY A 76 19.18 18.90 3.00
N SER A 77 18.77 19.17 4.24
CA SER A 77 18.84 20.46 4.91
C SER A 77 18.98 20.22 6.40
#